data_AF-A0A350JHF5-F1
#
_entry.id   AF-A0A350JHF5-F1
#
_cell.length_a   1.000
_cell.length_b   1.000
_cell.length_c   1.000
_cell.angle_alpha   90.00
_cell.angle_beta   90.00
_cell.angle_gamma   90.00
#
_symmetry.space_group_name_H-M   'P 1'
#
loop_
_entity.id
_entity.type
_entity.pdbx_description
1 polymer ?
#
loop_
_entity_poly.entity_id
_entity_poly.type
_entity_poly.pdbx_seq_one_letter_code
_entity_poly.pdbx_strand_id
1 'polypeptide(L)' 'YYFMMGDNRHNSADSRFWGFVPENHIVGRAAFIWLSIDPEKTLFDGGLRFNRMFSIPE' A
#
# COMPACT_ATOMS: atom_id res chain seq x y z
N TYR A 1 -19.35 8.61 -1.35
CA TYR A 1 -18.44 8.81 -0.20
C TYR A 1 -17.99 7.44 0.29
N TYR A 2 -16.74 7.33 0.72
CA TYR A 2 -16.11 6.08 1.12
C TYR A 2 -15.38 6.25 2.45
N PHE A 3 -15.44 5.23 3.30
CA PHE A 3 -14.64 5.15 4.51
C PHE A 3 -13.36 4.37 4.19
N MET A 4 -12.21 5.00 4.39
CA MET A 4 -10.89 4.40 4.15
C MET A 4 -10.28 3.98 5.48
N MET A 5 -9.73 2.77 5.53
CA MET A 5 -9.00 2.27 6.69
C MET A 5 -7.74 1.57 6.23
N GLY A 6 -6.60 1.91 6.82
CA GLY A 6 -5.34 1.21 6.53
C GLY A 6 -5.21 -0.10 7.29
N ASP A 7 -4.49 -1.07 6.74
CA ASP A 7 -4.28 -2.38 7.39
C ASP A 7 -3.37 -2.28 8.62
N ASN A 8 -2.40 -1.36 8.60
CA ASN A 8 -1.61 -1.03 9.79
C ASN A 8 -2.40 -0.11 10.74
N ARG A 9 -3.41 -0.70 11.40
CA ARG A 9 -4.46 0.03 12.15
C ARG A 9 -3.95 0.99 13.22
N HIS A 10 -2.84 0.66 13.88
CA HIS A 10 -2.26 1.49 14.93
C HIS A 10 -1.38 2.61 14.38
N ASN A 11 -0.97 2.52 13.12
CA ASN A 11 -0.05 3.46 12.49
C ASN A 11 -0.62 3.97 11.15
N SER A 12 -1.92 4.25 11.12
CA SER A 12 -2.62 4.76 9.94
C SER A 12 -3.48 5.96 10.32
N ALA A 13 -3.17 7.11 9.73
CA ALA A 13 -4.04 8.28 9.76
C ALA A 13 -5.06 8.14 8.61
N ASP A 14 -6.20 7.53 8.90
CA ASP A 14 -7.25 7.21 7.93
C ASP A 14 -8.61 7.85 8.31
N SER A 15 -9.72 7.40 7.69
CA SER A 15 -11.04 8.02 7.87
C SER A 15 -11.53 8.05 9.33
N ARG A 16 -10.92 7.27 10.25
CA ARG A 16 -11.15 7.39 11.70
C ARG A 16 -10.78 8.77 12.26
N PHE A 17 -9.85 9.47 11.61
CA PHE A 17 -9.35 10.79 12.04
C PHE A 17 -9.86 11.94 11.18
N TRP A 18 -9.91 11.77 9.85
CA TRP A 18 -10.24 12.86 8.92
C TRP A 18 -11.57 12.69 8.17
N GLY A 19 -12.36 11.66 8.47
CA GLY A 19 -13.71 11.47 7.93
C GLY A 19 -13.79 10.77 6.57
N PHE A 20 -14.93 10.88 5.89
CA PHE A 20 -15.20 10.15 4.64
C PHE A 20 -14.58 10.84 3.41
N VAL A 21 -14.10 10.04 2.45
CA VAL A 21 -13.58 10.52 1.14
C VAL A 21 -14.72 10.62 0.12
N PRO A 22 -14.90 11.74 -0.61
CA PRO A 22 -15.87 11.80 -1.70
C PRO A 22 -15.39 11.01 -2.93
N GLU A 23 -16.32 10.52 -3.74
CA GLU A 23 -16.01 9.63 -4.88
C GLU A 23 -15.09 10.26 -5.93
N ASN A 24 -15.20 11.57 -6.16
CA ASN A 24 -14.36 12.30 -7.09
C ASN A 24 -12.88 12.42 -6.67
N HIS A 25 -12.52 12.00 -5.46
CA HIS A 25 -11.13 11.91 -5.01
C HIS A 25 -10.54 10.49 -5.18
N ILE A 26 -11.32 9.54 -5.70
CA ILE A 26 -10.86 8.19 -5.97
C ILE A 26 -10.23 8.14 -7.37
N VAL A 27 -8.93 7.83 -7.43
CA VAL A 27 -8.18 7.73 -8.70
C VAL A 27 -8.27 6.33 -9.30
N GLY A 28 -8.28 5.28 -8.47
CA GLY A 28 -8.32 3.90 -8.94
C GLY A 28 -8.03 2.87 -7.85
N ARG A 29 -7.85 1.60 -8.26
CA ARG A 29 -7.53 0.47 -7.37
C ARG A 29 -6.11 -0.02 -7.63
N ALA A 30 -5.35 -0.33 -6.58
CA ALA A 30 -4.05 -0.98 -6.70
C ALA A 30 -4.22 -2.37 -7.38
N ALA A 31 -3.45 -2.62 -8.45
CA ALA A 31 -3.60 -3.83 -9.26
C ALA A 31 -2.66 -4.96 -8.83
N PHE A 32 -1.36 -4.69 -8.76
CA PHE A 32 -0.32 -5.64 -8.36
C PHE A 32 0.97 -4.89 -7.99
N ILE A 33 1.90 -5.60 -7.34
CA ILE A 33 3.22 -5.07 -6.98
C ILE A 33 4.21 -5.37 -8.12
N TRP A 34 4.69 -4.35 -8.83
CA TRP A 34 5.66 -4.56 -9.92
C TRP A 34 7.12 -4.54 -9.44
N LEU A 35 7.40 -3.92 -8.29
CA LEU A 35 8.72 -3.83 -7.68
C LEU A 35 8.61 -3.78 -6.15
N SER A 36 9.51 -4.50 -5.47
CA SER A 36 9.62 -4.44 -4.00
C SER A 36 11.08 -4.54 -3.58
N ILE A 37 11.57 -3.52 -2.88
CA ILE A 37 12.95 -3.39 -2.40
C ILE A 37 12.95 -3.33 -0.88
N ASP A 38 13.89 -4.04 -0.27
CA ASP A 38 14.18 -3.97 1.15
C ASP A 38 15.09 -2.76 1.43
N PRO A 39 14.66 -1.78 2.27
CA PRO A 39 15.46 -0.60 2.56
C PRO A 39 16.74 -0.92 3.35
N GLU A 40 16.79 -2.05 4.05
CA GLU A 40 17.94 -2.43 4.89
C GLU A 40 19.03 -3.20 4.13
N LYS A 41 18.79 -3.52 2.85
CA LYS A 41 19.70 -4.35 2.03
C LYS A 41 20.09 -3.65 0.74
N THR A 42 21.31 -3.91 0.27
CA THR A 42 21.71 -3.48 -1.07
C THR A 42 21.04 -4.34 -2.15
N LEU A 43 20.94 -3.81 -3.38
CA LEU A 43 20.34 -4.54 -4.51
C LEU A 43 21.03 -5.89 -4.77
N PHE A 44 22.36 -5.95 -4.64
CA PHE A 44 23.14 -7.16 -4.87
C PHE A 44 23.14 -8.12 -3.68
N ASP A 45 22.74 -7.66 -2.49
CA ASP A 45 22.62 -8.47 -1.26
C ASP A 45 21.18 -8.97 -1.04
N GLY A 46 20.47 -9.28 -2.13
CA GLY A 46 19.10 -9.79 -2.06
C GLY A 46 18.09 -8.75 -1.55
N GLY A 47 18.33 -7.46 -1.79
CA GLY A 47 17.35 -6.40 -1.50
C GLY A 47 16.08 -6.50 -2.34
N LEU A 48 16.05 -7.26 -3.43
CA LEU A 48 14.86 -7.48 -4.25
C LEU A 48 13.97 -8.59 -3.66
N ARG A 49 12.73 -8.25 -3.32
CA ARG A 49 11.73 -9.18 -2.76
C ARG A 49 10.91 -9.83 -3.87
N PHE A 50 11.52 -10.79 -4.57
CA PHE A 50 10.91 -11.48 -5.72
C PHE A 50 9.59 -12.19 -5.41
N ASN A 51 9.41 -12.67 -4.17
CA ASN A 51 8.17 -13.31 -3.72
C ASN A 51 6.95 -12.37 -3.69
N ARG A 52 7.16 -11.05 -3.76
CA ARG A 52 6.10 -10.04 -3.81
C ARG A 52 5.85 -9.52 -5.22
N MET A 53 6.69 -9.86 -6.20
CA MET A 53 6.48 -9.38 -7.56
C MET A 53 5.24 -10.03 -8.18
N PHE A 54 4.43 -9.20 -8.82
CA PHE A 54 3.15 -9.55 -9.45
C PHE A 54 2.10 -10.15 -8.51
N SER A 55 2.32 -10.10 -7.20
CA SER A 55 1.26 -10.42 -6.24
C SER A 55 0.25 -9.27 -6.15
N ILE A 56 -1.01 -9.64 -5.95
CA ILE A 56 -2.08 -8.68 -5.68
C ILE A 56 -2.00 -8.29 -4.20
N PRO A 57 -1.93 -6.99 -3.86
CA PRO A 57 -2.05 -6.56 -2.47
C PRO A 57 -3.47 -6.87 -1.97
N GLU A 58 -3.54 -7.61 -0.86
CA GLU A 58 -4.80 -7.86 -0.12
C GLU A 58 -5.25 -6.62 0.64
#